data_AF-A0AAU9XVD3-F1
#
_entry.id   AF-A0AAU9XVD3-F1
#
_cell.length_a   1.000
_cell.length_b   1.000
_cell.length_c   1.000
_cell.angle_alpha   90.00
_cell.angle_beta   90.00
_cell.angle_gamma   90.00
#
_symmetry.space_group_name_H-M   'P 1'
#
loop_
_entity.id
_entity.type
_entity.pdbx_description
1 polymer ?
#
loop_
_entity_poly.entity_id
_entity_poly.type
_entity_poly.pdbx_seq_one_letter_code
_entity_poly.pdbx_strand_id
1 'polypeptide(L)'
;CHKEATCNNTNGSYVCICKSGFIGDGHNCTDIDECKGNHSYIDECKGNHSCHENANCTNTNGSHVCDCQPGYTGNGQNCTGLCHGNICIILKSHFFICGFIDIDECKGNHSCHENANCTNTNGSHVCDCQPGYTGNGQNCTADPCYHYKNLSDANRKVSYITPSSSELCDNQLPEGWYRFVGASGTKMPTTRVSAFRCGTVNSGWLNGAHPTVEDGKVHRKVCFSDRSAGCRYSKEIFVKNCGSYYIYKLFNLQRCSVRYCGTD
;
A
#
# COMPACT_ATOMS: atom_id res chain seq x y z
N CYS A 1 -46.81 -43.44 -14.42
CA CYS A 1 -45.34 -43.33 -14.26
C CYS A 1 -44.99 -42.08 -13.47
N HIS A 2 -43.80 -42.04 -12.85
CA HIS A 2 -43.27 -40.83 -12.22
C HIS A 2 -43.19 -39.67 -13.24
N LYS A 3 -43.21 -38.41 -12.78
CA LYS A 3 -43.07 -37.24 -13.67
C LYS A 3 -41.75 -37.22 -14.46
N GLU A 4 -40.70 -37.80 -13.86
CA GLU A 4 -39.38 -38.02 -14.49
C GLU A 4 -39.19 -39.43 -15.02
N ALA A 5 -40.26 -40.09 -15.46
CA ALA A 5 -40.21 -41.38 -16.13
C ALA A 5 -40.96 -41.35 -17.47
N THR A 6 -40.48 -42.14 -18.43
CA THR A 6 -41.11 -42.41 -19.71
C THR A 6 -42.01 -43.65 -19.58
N CYS A 7 -43.25 -43.54 -20.07
CA CYS A 7 -44.21 -44.63 -20.10
C CYS A 7 -44.15 -45.33 -21.46
N ASN A 8 -43.79 -46.61 -21.48
CA ASN A 8 -43.82 -47.43 -22.68
C ASN A 8 -44.96 -48.44 -22.58
N ASN A 9 -45.87 -48.40 -23.55
CA ASN A 9 -46.99 -49.33 -23.59
C ASN A 9 -46.51 -50.72 -24.02
N THR A 10 -47.07 -51.76 -23.41
CA THR A 10 -46.78 -53.17 -23.72
C THR A 10 -48.10 -53.89 -24.01
N ASN A 11 -48.07 -55.05 -24.66
CA ASN A 11 -49.31 -55.75 -24.98
C ASN A 11 -50.00 -56.24 -23.69
N GLY A 12 -51.04 -55.53 -23.24
CA GLY A 12 -51.79 -55.82 -22.02
C GLY A 12 -51.38 -55.04 -20.76
N SER A 13 -50.35 -54.17 -20.81
CA SER A 13 -49.91 -53.36 -19.65
C SER A 13 -49.01 -52.18 -20.10
N TYR A 14 -48.36 -51.47 -19.19
CA TYR A 14 -47.34 -50.46 -19.47
C TYR A 14 -46.14 -50.60 -18.52
N VAL A 15 -44.95 -50.17 -18.95
CA VAL A 15 -43.74 -50.10 -18.12
C VAL A 15 -43.27 -48.65 -18.00
N CYS A 16 -42.82 -48.27 -16.81
CA CYS A 16 -42.26 -46.96 -16.54
C CYS A 16 -40.73 -47.07 -16.38
N ILE A 17 -39.99 -46.22 -17.09
CA ILE A 17 -38.53 -46.19 -17.04
C ILE A 17 -38.10 -44.77 -16.70
N CYS A 18 -37.27 -44.57 -15.67
CA CYS A 18 -36.77 -43.23 -15.33
C CYS A 18 -36.06 -42.59 -16.53
N LYS A 19 -36.27 -41.29 -16.71
CA LYS A 19 -35.56 -40.50 -17.74
C LYS A 19 -34.05 -40.50 -17.44
N SER A 20 -33.24 -40.26 -18.47
CA SER A 20 -31.80 -40.09 -18.33
C SER A 20 -31.47 -39.03 -17.27
N GLY A 21 -30.46 -39.28 -16.43
CA GLY A 21 -30.12 -38.43 -15.28
C GLY A 21 -30.89 -38.74 -13.99
N PHE A 22 -31.84 -39.68 -14.03
CA PHE A 22 -32.62 -40.11 -12.86
C PHE A 22 -32.51 -41.61 -12.62
N ILE A 23 -32.54 -42.02 -11.35
CA ILE A 23 -32.50 -43.42 -10.90
C ILE A 23 -33.75 -43.77 -10.10
N GLY A 24 -34.20 -45.02 -10.21
CA GLY A 24 -35.35 -45.53 -9.46
C GLY A 24 -36.12 -46.63 -10.20
N ASP A 25 -37.36 -46.89 -9.78
CA ASP A 25 -38.22 -47.98 -10.28
C ASP A 25 -39.19 -47.54 -11.39
N GLY A 26 -39.06 -46.32 -11.91
CA GLY A 26 -39.95 -45.72 -12.90
C GLY A 26 -41.26 -45.15 -12.33
N HIS A 27 -41.62 -45.49 -11.09
CA HIS A 27 -42.73 -44.89 -10.34
C HIS A 27 -42.25 -43.85 -9.32
N ASN A 28 -41.03 -44.02 -8.82
CA ASN A 28 -40.25 -43.05 -8.05
C ASN A 28 -38.89 -42.91 -8.73
N CYS A 29 -38.59 -41.71 -9.24
CA CYS A 29 -37.29 -41.41 -9.84
C CYS A 29 -36.67 -40.23 -9.11
N THR A 30 -35.44 -40.41 -8.62
CA THR A 30 -34.64 -39.37 -7.98
C THR A 30 -33.46 -38.99 -8.86
N ASP A 31 -33.07 -37.73 -8.77
CA ASP A 31 -31.91 -37.19 -9.46
C ASP A 31 -30.62 -37.95 -9.09
N ILE A 32 -29.77 -38.20 -10.09
CA ILE A 32 -28.45 -38.80 -9.89
C ILE A 32 -27.47 -37.65 -9.63
N ASP A 33 -26.84 -37.61 -8.46
CA ASP A 33 -25.79 -36.63 -8.17
C ASP A 33 -24.45 -37.08 -8.76
N GLU A 34 -24.10 -36.59 -9.95
CA GLU A 34 -22.88 -37.02 -10.63
C GLU A 34 -21.59 -36.52 -9.94
N CYS A 35 -21.70 -35.53 -9.06
CA CYS A 35 -20.56 -34.98 -8.31
C CYS A 35 -20.21 -35.82 -7.06
N LYS A 36 -21.12 -36.71 -6.62
CA LYS A 36 -20.87 -37.65 -5.51
C LYS A 36 -20.56 -39.03 -6.10
N GLY A 37 -19.29 -39.28 -6.39
CA GLY A 37 -18.78 -40.48 -7.07
C GLY A 37 -19.05 -41.82 -6.37
N ASN A 38 -20.30 -42.26 -6.30
CA ASN A 38 -20.66 -43.50 -5.61
C ASN A 38 -21.93 -44.18 -6.15
N HIS A 39 -22.18 -44.10 -7.47
CA HIS A 39 -23.18 -44.97 -8.09
C HIS A 39 -22.47 -46.09 -8.87
N SER A 40 -22.40 -47.23 -8.18
CA SER A 40 -21.85 -48.51 -8.62
C SER A 40 -22.60 -49.07 -9.85
N TYR A 41 -22.26 -48.61 -11.05
CA TYR A 41 -22.36 -49.42 -12.26
C TYR A 41 -21.38 -48.92 -13.35
N ILE A 42 -20.25 -49.62 -13.40
CA ILE A 42 -19.26 -49.73 -14.49
C ILE A 42 -18.24 -48.59 -14.68
N ASP A 43 -17.00 -48.98 -14.34
CA ASP A 43 -15.68 -48.60 -14.88
C ASP A 43 -14.82 -47.54 -14.16
N GLU A 44 -13.53 -47.86 -14.15
CA GLU A 44 -12.48 -47.50 -13.20
C GLU A 44 -11.96 -46.06 -13.36
N CYS A 45 -11.71 -45.40 -12.22
CA CYS A 45 -10.83 -44.23 -12.06
C CYS A 45 -11.29 -42.83 -12.52
N LYS A 46 -12.58 -42.55 -12.73
CA LYS A 46 -13.10 -41.17 -12.85
C LYS A 46 -14.49 -41.08 -12.22
N GLY A 47 -14.75 -40.05 -11.41
CA GLY A 47 -16.13 -39.69 -11.07
C GLY A 47 -16.91 -39.53 -12.37
N ASN A 48 -18.15 -40.03 -12.44
CA ASN A 48 -18.97 -40.05 -13.65
C ASN A 48 -19.41 -38.64 -14.13
N HIS A 49 -18.76 -37.59 -13.64
CA HIS A 49 -18.90 -36.24 -14.15
C HIS A 49 -17.82 -36.01 -15.22
N SER A 50 -18.22 -35.60 -16.42
CA SER A 50 -17.29 -35.28 -17.52
C SER A 50 -16.49 -33.99 -17.26
N CYS A 51 -16.48 -33.46 -16.03
CA CYS A 51 -15.72 -32.27 -15.65
C CYS A 51 -14.21 -32.53 -15.69
N HIS A 52 -13.49 -31.49 -16.09
CA HIS A 52 -12.03 -31.44 -16.02
C HIS A 52 -11.56 -31.55 -14.57
N GLU A 53 -10.34 -32.08 -14.33
CA GLU A 53 -9.74 -32.16 -12.99
C GLU A 53 -9.63 -30.78 -12.29
N ASN A 54 -9.48 -29.72 -13.10
CA ASN A 54 -9.40 -28.33 -12.66
C ASN A 54 -10.74 -27.59 -12.81
N ALA A 55 -11.86 -28.30 -12.72
CA ALA A 55 -13.20 -27.74 -12.73
C ALA A 55 -13.98 -28.15 -11.48
N ASN A 56 -14.81 -27.26 -10.99
CA ASN A 56 -15.78 -27.54 -9.94
C ASN A 56 -17.04 -28.14 -10.56
N CYS A 57 -17.46 -29.31 -10.04
CA CYS A 57 -18.71 -29.96 -10.41
C CYS A 57 -19.85 -29.45 -9.52
N THR A 58 -20.96 -29.07 -10.14
CA THR A 58 -22.20 -28.70 -9.45
C THR A 58 -23.36 -29.55 -9.97
N ASN A 59 -24.03 -30.28 -9.09
CA ASN A 59 -25.16 -31.13 -9.45
C ASN A 59 -26.40 -30.28 -9.76
N THR A 60 -27.17 -30.67 -10.78
CA THR A 60 -28.40 -30.00 -11.22
C THR A 60 -29.48 -31.05 -11.49
N ASN A 61 -30.77 -30.69 -11.41
CA ASN A 61 -31.82 -31.70 -11.56
C ASN A 61 -31.85 -32.28 -13.00
N GLY A 62 -31.39 -33.52 -13.15
CA GLY A 62 -31.25 -34.29 -14.38
C GLY A 62 -29.87 -34.19 -15.05
N SER A 63 -28.88 -33.46 -14.50
CA SER A 63 -27.53 -33.29 -15.08
C SER A 63 -26.53 -32.64 -14.12
N HIS A 64 -25.35 -32.23 -14.59
CA HIS A 64 -24.39 -31.45 -13.80
C HIS A 64 -23.73 -30.34 -14.66
N VAL A 65 -23.25 -29.30 -13.99
CA VAL A 65 -22.48 -28.21 -14.61
C VAL A 65 -21.06 -28.22 -14.07
N CYS A 66 -20.10 -28.07 -14.99
CA CYS A 66 -18.68 -27.97 -14.69
C CYS A 66 -18.21 -26.54 -14.94
N ASP A 67 -17.59 -25.91 -13.96
CA ASP A 67 -17.00 -24.58 -14.10
C ASP A 67 -15.51 -24.64 -13.79
N CYS A 68 -14.67 -24.08 -14.68
CA CYS A 68 -13.23 -24.07 -14.44
C CYS A 68 -12.90 -23.32 -13.15
N GLN A 69 -11.96 -23.87 -12.37
CA GLN A 69 -11.47 -23.25 -11.15
C GLN A 69 -10.80 -21.89 -11.47
N PRO A 70 -10.73 -20.96 -10.49
CA PRO A 70 -10.04 -19.69 -10.68
C PRO A 70 -8.62 -19.87 -11.23
N GLY A 71 -8.28 -19.13 -12.29
CA GLY A 71 -6.98 -19.23 -12.99
C GLY A 71 -6.95 -20.16 -14.20
N TYR A 72 -8.05 -20.87 -14.48
CA TYR A 72 -8.22 -21.70 -15.66
C TYR A 72 -9.33 -21.15 -16.56
N THR A 73 -9.16 -21.31 -17.87
CA THR A 73 -10.15 -20.92 -18.88
C THR A 73 -10.59 -22.14 -19.67
N GLY A 74 -11.86 -22.20 -20.04
CA GLY A 74 -12.38 -23.35 -20.78
C GLY A 74 -13.87 -23.56 -20.59
N ASN A 75 -14.33 -24.75 -20.96
CA ASN A 75 -15.75 -25.13 -20.93
C ASN A 75 -16.12 -26.04 -19.75
N GLY A 76 -15.29 -26.10 -18.71
CA GLY A 76 -15.50 -26.94 -17.54
C GLY A 76 -15.17 -28.43 -17.75
N GLN A 77 -15.23 -28.94 -18.97
CA GLN A 77 -14.79 -30.32 -19.33
C GLN A 77 -13.33 -30.35 -19.81
N ASN A 78 -12.88 -29.24 -20.41
CA ASN A 78 -11.50 -28.94 -20.73
C ASN A 78 -11.18 -27.56 -20.16
N CYS A 79 -10.31 -27.52 -19.15
CA CYS A 79 -9.87 -26.28 -18.52
C CYS A 79 -8.36 -26.14 -18.73
N THR A 80 -7.95 -25.16 -19.53
CA THR A 80 -6.55 -24.83 -19.78
C THR A 80 -6.17 -23.58 -18.98
N GLY A 81 -5.08 -23.69 -18.23
CA GLY A 81 -4.53 -22.58 -17.46
C GLY A 81 -3.58 -21.75 -18.32
N LEU A 82 -3.79 -20.43 -18.34
CA LEU A 82 -2.78 -19.45 -18.73
C LEU A 82 -2.09 -19.01 -17.45
N CYS A 83 -0.79 -19.30 -17.32
CA CYS A 83 0.01 -18.68 -16.28
C CYS A 83 0.13 -17.18 -16.58
N HIS A 84 -0.01 -16.36 -15.55
CA HIS A 84 -0.01 -14.90 -15.63
C HIS A 84 1.30 -14.37 -16.25
N GLY A 85 1.19 -13.54 -17.29
CA GLY A 85 2.29 -12.77 -17.89
C GLY A 85 2.86 -13.42 -19.17
N ASN A 86 2.85 -12.67 -20.28
CA ASN A 86 3.10 -13.15 -21.64
C ASN A 86 4.52 -13.72 -21.89
N ILE A 87 4.80 -14.99 -21.58
CA ILE A 87 5.88 -15.76 -22.21
C ILE A 87 5.65 -17.28 -22.09
N CYS A 88 5.61 -17.96 -23.24
CA CYS A 88 5.60 -19.42 -23.35
C CYS A 88 6.88 -19.85 -24.08
N ILE A 89 7.80 -20.54 -23.41
CA ILE A 89 8.97 -21.15 -24.07
C ILE A 89 8.59 -22.59 -24.43
N ILE A 90 8.41 -22.85 -25.72
CA ILE A 90 8.17 -24.21 -26.24
C ILE A 90 9.51 -24.93 -26.32
N LEU A 91 9.80 -25.83 -25.37
CA LEU A 91 10.82 -26.85 -25.58
C LEU A 91 10.14 -28.17 -25.97
N LYS A 92 10.55 -28.67 -27.14
CA LYS A 92 10.09 -29.96 -27.68
C LYS A 92 10.42 -31.05 -26.65
N SER A 93 9.38 -31.74 -26.19
CA SER A 93 9.34 -32.78 -25.15
C SER A 93 8.84 -32.30 -23.79
N HIS A 94 7.53 -32.47 -23.60
CA HIS A 94 6.78 -32.75 -22.36
C HIS A 94 7.55 -32.77 -21.04
N PHE A 95 8.12 -31.64 -20.64
CA PHE A 95 8.55 -31.41 -19.27
C PHE A 95 8.04 -30.04 -18.85
N PHE A 96 6.75 -30.02 -18.45
CA PHE A 96 6.15 -28.85 -17.80
C PHE A 96 6.74 -28.74 -16.40
N ILE A 97 7.87 -28.03 -16.25
CA ILE A 97 8.24 -27.45 -14.95
C ILE A 97 7.39 -26.21 -14.76
N CYS A 98 6.07 -26.38 -14.65
CA CYS A 98 5.21 -25.31 -14.20
C CYS A 98 5.12 -25.41 -12.67
N GLY A 99 6.21 -25.00 -12.04
CA GLY A 99 6.35 -24.95 -10.61
C GLY A 99 7.74 -24.42 -10.28
N PHE A 100 7.81 -23.25 -9.66
CA PHE A 100 8.95 -22.75 -8.89
C PHE A 100 10.10 -22.03 -9.60
N ILE A 101 9.95 -21.52 -10.83
CA ILE A 101 10.95 -20.55 -11.34
C ILE A 101 10.38 -19.15 -11.23
N ASP A 102 10.85 -18.46 -10.20
CA ASP A 102 10.64 -17.05 -9.99
C ASP A 102 11.34 -16.24 -11.09
N ILE A 103 10.64 -15.26 -11.68
CA ILE A 103 11.22 -14.35 -12.66
C ILE A 103 11.82 -13.19 -11.89
N ASP A 104 13.14 -13.05 -11.95
CA ASP A 104 13.82 -11.91 -11.32
C ASP A 104 13.55 -10.61 -12.10
N GLU A 105 12.52 -9.86 -11.71
CA GLU A 105 12.16 -8.61 -12.38
C GLU A 105 13.22 -7.52 -12.20
N CYS A 106 14.07 -7.64 -11.18
CA CYS A 106 15.16 -6.69 -10.91
C CYS A 106 16.30 -6.80 -11.92
N LYS A 107 16.43 -7.93 -12.62
CA LYS A 107 17.33 -8.07 -13.78
C LYS A 107 16.68 -7.66 -15.10
N GLY A 108 15.36 -7.45 -15.09
CA GLY A 108 14.55 -7.10 -16.25
C GLY A 108 14.01 -5.68 -16.19
N ASN A 109 12.84 -5.47 -16.78
CA ASN A 109 12.13 -4.20 -16.75
C ASN A 109 11.19 -4.16 -15.53
N HIS A 110 11.49 -3.31 -14.55
CA HIS A 110 10.73 -3.20 -13.31
C HIS A 110 10.06 -1.83 -13.15
N SER A 111 9.03 -1.77 -12.30
CA SER A 111 8.28 -0.54 -12.02
C SER A 111 8.86 0.32 -10.89
N CYS A 112 9.96 -0.10 -10.27
CA CYS A 112 10.60 0.67 -9.19
C CYS A 112 11.08 2.05 -9.66
N HIS A 113 10.97 3.03 -8.77
CA HIS A 113 11.52 4.36 -8.97
C HIS A 113 13.04 4.33 -9.18
N GLU A 114 13.60 5.31 -9.90
CA GLU A 114 15.06 5.45 -10.09
C GLU A 114 15.85 5.55 -8.77
N ASN A 115 15.20 6.07 -7.72
CA ASN A 115 15.74 6.22 -6.36
C ASN A 115 15.18 5.14 -5.41
N ALA A 116 14.84 3.97 -5.93
CA ALA A 116 14.42 2.80 -5.16
C ALA A 116 15.30 1.60 -5.49
N ASN A 117 15.49 0.73 -4.49
CA ASN A 117 16.12 -0.56 -4.64
C ASN A 117 15.05 -1.61 -4.95
N CYS A 118 15.29 -2.40 -5.99
CA CYS A 118 14.47 -3.55 -6.32
C CYS A 118 14.97 -4.78 -5.56
N THR A 119 14.06 -5.52 -4.94
CA THR A 119 14.32 -6.82 -4.32
C THR A 119 13.38 -7.86 -4.91
N ASN A 120 13.96 -8.90 -5.52
CA ASN A 120 13.19 -9.96 -6.13
C ASN A 120 12.57 -10.87 -5.05
N THR A 121 11.31 -11.26 -5.23
CA THR A 121 10.54 -12.07 -4.29
C THR A 121 9.78 -13.15 -5.04
N ASN A 122 9.47 -14.29 -4.42
CA ASN A 122 8.82 -15.37 -5.15
C ASN A 122 7.44 -14.94 -5.72
N GLY A 123 7.36 -14.82 -7.03
CA GLY A 123 6.18 -14.39 -7.79
C GLY A 123 6.03 -12.87 -7.98
N SER A 124 6.97 -12.04 -7.49
CA SER A 124 6.91 -10.57 -7.62
C SER A 124 8.24 -9.88 -7.28
N HIS A 125 8.23 -8.56 -7.14
CA HIS A 125 9.35 -7.79 -6.59
C HIS A 125 8.84 -6.71 -5.64
N VAL A 126 9.68 -6.35 -4.67
CA VAL A 126 9.44 -5.23 -3.75
C VAL A 126 10.41 -4.10 -4.08
N CYS A 127 9.87 -2.89 -4.16
CA CYS A 127 10.65 -1.67 -4.36
C CYS A 127 10.70 -0.90 -3.03
N ASP A 128 11.91 -0.64 -2.53
CA ASP A 128 12.13 0.17 -1.33
C ASP A 128 12.90 1.43 -1.67
N CYS A 129 12.44 2.61 -1.24
CA CYS A 129 13.16 3.84 -1.49
C CYS A 129 14.57 3.81 -0.88
N GLN A 130 15.55 4.32 -1.63
CA GLN A 130 16.93 4.39 -1.17
C GLN A 130 17.08 5.28 0.08
N PRO A 131 18.14 5.09 0.88
CA PRO A 131 18.43 5.97 2.01
C PRO A 131 18.42 7.44 1.60
N GLY A 132 17.68 8.28 2.33
CA GLY A 132 17.51 9.67 1.95
C GLY A 132 16.27 9.96 1.09
N TYR A 133 15.45 8.96 0.78
CA TYR A 133 14.18 9.09 0.07
C TYR A 133 13.03 8.44 0.84
N THR A 134 11.81 8.93 0.62
CA THR A 134 10.56 8.39 1.18
C THR A 134 9.49 8.27 0.11
N GLY A 135 8.65 7.25 0.21
CA GLY A 135 7.60 6.96 -0.77
C GLY A 135 7.15 5.51 -0.72
N ASN A 136 6.51 5.06 -1.81
CA ASN A 136 5.99 3.70 -1.95
C ASN A 136 6.88 2.79 -2.82
N GLY A 137 8.14 3.17 -3.05
CA GLY A 137 9.08 2.42 -3.89
C GLY A 137 8.90 2.62 -5.40
N GLN A 138 7.69 2.90 -5.88
CA GLN A 138 7.42 3.28 -7.28
C GLN A 138 7.54 4.80 -7.50
N ASN A 139 7.27 5.59 -6.45
CA ASN A 139 7.48 7.02 -6.42
C ASN A 139 8.24 7.37 -5.14
N CYS A 140 9.50 7.79 -5.28
CA CYS A 140 10.37 8.13 -4.17
C CYS A 140 10.75 9.60 -4.25
N THR A 141 10.46 10.34 -3.17
CA THR A 141 10.79 11.76 -3.04
C THR A 141 11.86 11.95 -1.98
N ALA A 142 12.77 12.91 -2.18
CA ALA A 142 13.86 13.17 -1.24
C ALA A 142 13.31 13.41 0.17
N ASP A 143 13.79 12.61 1.13
CA ASP A 143 13.40 12.74 2.51
C ASP A 143 14.09 13.99 3.10
N PRO A 144 13.32 14.98 3.57
CA PRO A 144 13.89 16.18 4.15
C PRO A 144 14.69 15.91 5.44
N CYS A 145 14.56 14.72 6.05
CA CYS A 145 15.40 14.29 7.17
C CYS A 145 16.86 14.08 6.80
N TYR A 146 17.20 13.97 5.51
CA TYR A 146 18.58 13.86 5.02
C TYR A 146 19.00 15.04 4.14
N HIS A 147 18.04 15.84 3.67
CA HIS A 147 18.26 17.01 2.80
C HIS A 147 17.75 18.30 3.46
N TYR A 148 18.54 18.86 4.38
CA TYR A 148 18.23 20.10 5.09
C TYR A 148 19.45 21.00 5.27
N LYS A 149 19.21 22.27 5.62
CA LYS A 149 20.23 23.27 5.93
C LYS A 149 20.36 23.48 7.44
N ASN A 150 21.57 23.73 7.91
CA ASN A 150 21.83 23.98 9.33
C ASN A 150 21.63 25.45 9.69
N LEU A 151 20.91 25.70 10.78
CA LEU A 151 20.87 26.98 11.47
C LEU A 151 21.79 26.85 12.70
N SER A 152 22.98 27.43 12.64
CA SER A 152 24.00 27.30 13.69
C SER A 152 24.35 28.60 14.41
N ASP A 153 23.80 29.73 13.97
CA ASP A 153 24.10 31.04 14.54
C ASP A 153 23.79 31.10 16.05
N ALA A 154 24.79 31.41 16.87
CA ALA A 154 24.64 31.49 18.34
C ALA A 154 23.57 32.51 18.77
N ASN A 155 23.44 33.59 18.01
CA ASN A 155 22.45 34.62 18.27
C ASN A 155 21.00 34.17 18.05
N ARG A 156 20.72 32.97 17.48
CA ARG A 156 19.36 32.41 17.36
C ARG A 156 18.86 31.76 18.66
N LYS A 157 19.73 31.51 19.62
CA LYS A 157 19.35 30.83 20.85
C LYS A 157 18.47 31.72 21.72
N VAL A 158 17.46 31.15 22.37
CA VAL A 158 16.52 31.89 23.24
C VAL A 158 17.19 32.65 24.39
N SER A 159 18.36 32.20 24.85
CA SER A 159 19.14 32.89 25.89
C SER A 159 19.90 34.11 25.38
N TYR A 160 20.07 34.26 24.06
CA TYR A 160 20.73 35.43 23.48
C TYR A 160 19.86 36.67 23.68
N ILE A 161 20.40 37.65 24.39
CA ILE A 161 19.77 38.96 24.60
C ILE A 161 20.10 39.82 23.38
N THR A 162 19.09 40.33 22.67
CA THR A 162 19.31 41.20 21.50
C THR A 162 19.59 42.64 21.96
N PRO A 163 20.80 43.18 21.72
CA PRO A 163 21.07 44.60 21.95
C PRO A 163 20.24 45.47 21.00
N SER A 164 19.81 46.62 21.48
CA SER A 164 19.17 47.64 20.64
C SER A 164 20.10 48.01 19.48
N SER A 165 19.52 48.19 18.28
CA SER A 165 20.21 48.54 17.02
C SER A 165 21.14 47.47 16.43
N SER A 166 21.06 46.23 16.89
CA SER A 166 21.82 45.08 16.35
C SER A 166 20.92 43.92 15.91
N GLU A 167 19.68 44.25 15.58
CA GLU A 167 18.66 43.27 15.24
C GLU A 167 18.89 42.66 13.85
N LEU A 168 18.78 41.34 13.79
CA LEU A 168 18.81 40.52 12.60
C LEU A 168 17.41 40.01 12.25
N CYS A 169 17.28 39.46 11.05
CA CYS A 169 16.00 39.00 10.55
C CYS A 169 16.10 37.87 9.53
N ASP A 170 15.01 37.12 9.38
CA ASP A 170 14.89 36.02 8.42
C ASP A 170 14.10 36.45 7.15
N ASN A 171 14.14 37.73 6.77
CA ASN A 171 13.49 38.25 5.55
C ASN A 171 14.24 37.85 4.24
N GLN A 172 15.43 37.28 4.36
CA GLN A 172 16.21 36.73 3.26
C GLN A 172 16.44 35.23 3.43
N LEU A 173 15.84 34.59 4.43
CA LEU A 173 15.94 33.15 4.63
C LEU A 173 15.24 32.43 3.47
N PRO A 174 15.97 31.67 2.64
CA PRO A 174 15.36 30.94 1.53
C PRO A 174 14.35 29.92 2.06
N GLU A 175 13.27 29.68 1.32
CA GLU A 175 12.37 28.59 1.66
C GLU A 175 13.13 27.26 1.61
N GLY A 176 12.92 26.40 2.61
CA GLY A 176 13.56 25.10 2.65
C GLY A 176 13.43 24.42 4.01
N TRP A 177 14.01 23.22 4.10
CA TRP A 177 14.11 22.47 5.35
C TRP A 177 15.35 22.90 6.12
N TYR A 178 15.16 23.19 7.40
CA TYR A 178 16.20 23.65 8.30
C TYR A 178 16.23 22.84 9.60
N ARG A 179 17.42 22.71 10.19
CA ARG A 179 17.64 22.11 11.50
C ARG A 179 18.41 23.08 12.39
N PHE A 180 17.98 23.26 13.64
CA PHE A 180 18.77 23.96 14.64
C PHE A 180 19.90 23.04 15.13
N VAL A 181 21.14 23.52 15.06
CA VAL A 181 22.33 22.78 15.48
C VAL A 181 23.32 23.67 16.23
N GLY A 182 24.15 23.05 17.07
CA GLY A 182 25.25 23.73 17.74
C GLY A 182 24.78 24.88 18.64
N ALA A 183 25.35 26.07 18.44
CA ALA A 183 25.10 27.21 19.33
C ALA A 183 23.68 27.79 19.23
N SER A 184 22.92 27.49 18.18
CA SER A 184 21.53 27.93 18.04
C SER A 184 20.55 27.09 18.87
N GLY A 185 20.99 25.93 19.37
CA GLY A 185 20.15 24.92 20.03
C GLY A 185 19.89 23.69 19.16
N THR A 186 18.95 22.85 19.59
CA THR A 186 18.60 21.58 18.94
C THR A 186 17.19 21.59 18.34
N LYS A 187 16.32 22.52 18.78
CA LYS A 187 14.90 22.59 18.38
C LYS A 187 14.34 24.00 18.55
N MET A 188 13.19 24.28 17.93
CA MET A 188 12.43 25.51 18.17
C MET A 188 11.76 25.45 19.56
N PRO A 189 11.72 26.53 20.35
CA PRO A 189 10.98 26.53 21.61
C PRO A 189 9.48 26.33 21.37
N THR A 190 8.80 25.63 22.28
CA THR A 190 7.33 25.44 22.26
C THR A 190 6.61 26.38 23.22
N THR A 191 7.36 27.07 24.08
CA THR A 191 6.88 28.09 24.99
C THR A 191 7.15 29.47 24.42
N ARG A 192 6.31 30.44 24.81
CA ARG A 192 6.47 31.83 24.40
C ARG A 192 7.88 32.34 24.74
N VAL A 193 8.56 32.90 23.75
CA VAL A 193 9.85 33.57 23.92
C VAL A 193 9.59 35.07 24.03
N SER A 194 10.11 35.71 25.07
CA SER A 194 10.01 37.16 25.24
C SER A 194 10.63 37.90 24.05
N ALA A 195 10.12 39.10 23.74
CA ALA A 195 10.74 39.98 22.75
C ALA A 195 12.21 40.30 23.09
N PHE A 196 12.99 40.73 22.09
CA PHE A 196 14.43 41.03 22.23
C PHE A 196 15.29 39.81 22.58
N ARG A 197 14.88 38.64 22.10
CA ARG A 197 15.66 37.40 22.13
C ARG A 197 15.99 36.92 20.72
N CYS A 198 16.94 36.01 20.61
CA CYS A 198 17.29 35.33 19.36
C CYS A 198 17.76 36.27 18.24
N GLY A 199 18.36 37.41 18.63
CA GLY A 199 18.93 38.37 17.70
C GLY A 199 17.87 39.12 16.90
N THR A 200 16.65 39.25 17.41
CA THR A 200 15.57 40.00 16.75
C THR A 200 14.69 40.75 17.76
N VAL A 201 13.83 41.64 17.27
CA VAL A 201 12.81 42.33 18.07
C VAL A 201 11.70 41.34 18.44
N ASN A 202 11.14 40.65 17.43
CA ASN A 202 10.01 39.74 17.62
C ASN A 202 10.46 38.28 17.52
N SER A 203 10.65 37.67 18.68
CA SER A 203 11.21 36.33 18.82
C SER A 203 10.19 35.25 18.47
N GLY A 204 10.55 34.29 17.61
CA GLY A 204 9.64 33.24 17.14
C GLY A 204 9.68 31.95 17.96
N TRP A 205 8.54 31.33 18.25
CA TRP A 205 8.42 29.99 18.85
C TRP A 205 7.31 29.18 18.17
N LEU A 206 7.40 27.86 18.31
CA LEU A 206 6.42 26.93 17.81
C LEU A 206 5.17 26.96 18.71
N ASN A 207 4.01 27.21 18.13
CA ASN A 207 2.74 27.11 18.85
C ASN A 207 2.24 25.66 18.82
N GLY A 208 2.44 24.97 19.94
CA GLY A 208 2.08 23.55 20.11
C GLY A 208 3.31 22.65 20.28
N ALA A 209 3.05 21.36 20.50
CA ALA A 209 4.09 20.37 20.68
C ALA A 209 4.78 20.00 19.35
N HIS A 210 6.03 19.56 19.45
CA HIS A 210 6.70 18.89 18.33
C HIS A 210 6.00 17.57 18.00
N PRO A 211 5.98 17.14 16.72
CA PRO A 211 5.44 15.84 16.34
C PRO A 211 6.23 14.67 16.91
N THR A 212 5.59 13.53 17.03
CA THR A 212 6.23 12.22 17.18
C THR A 212 6.78 11.74 15.83
N VAL A 213 7.54 10.64 15.82
CA VAL A 213 8.04 10.03 14.57
C VAL A 213 6.88 9.50 13.72
N GLU A 214 5.87 8.92 14.37
CA GLU A 214 4.69 8.32 13.73
C GLU A 214 3.78 9.37 13.07
N ASP A 215 3.72 10.58 13.64
CA ASP A 215 2.94 11.69 13.06
C ASP A 215 3.46 12.12 11.68
N GLY A 216 4.71 11.77 11.33
CA GLY A 216 5.34 12.16 10.09
C GLY A 216 5.48 13.68 9.93
N LYS A 217 5.07 14.19 8.76
CA LYS A 217 5.13 15.63 8.44
C LYS A 217 3.84 16.30 8.89
N VAL A 218 3.93 17.18 9.89
CA VAL A 218 2.78 17.92 10.43
C VAL A 218 2.83 19.40 10.08
N HIS A 219 1.65 20.02 10.05
CA HIS A 219 1.50 21.47 9.91
C HIS A 219 1.51 22.13 11.31
N ARG A 220 2.28 23.21 11.47
CA ARG A 220 2.37 23.95 12.74
C ARG A 220 2.46 25.44 12.49
N LYS A 221 1.99 26.22 13.46
CA LYS A 221 2.10 27.67 13.46
C LYS A 221 3.29 28.12 14.29
N VAL A 222 4.15 28.94 13.72
CA VAL A 222 5.13 29.73 14.47
C VAL A 222 4.50 31.05 14.85
N CYS A 223 4.60 31.42 16.12
CA CYS A 223 4.17 32.70 16.66
C CYS A 223 5.39 33.58 16.96
N PHE A 224 5.25 34.89 16.75
CA PHE A 224 6.29 35.88 17.05
C PHE A 224 5.78 36.90 18.09
N SER A 225 6.55 37.08 19.16
CA SER A 225 6.18 37.85 20.35
C SER A 225 6.72 39.25 20.19
N ASP A 226 5.92 40.23 20.53
CA ASP A 226 6.39 41.59 20.76
C ASP A 226 6.33 41.92 22.26
N ARG A 227 6.57 43.19 22.63
CA ARG A 227 6.57 43.65 24.03
C ARG A 227 5.18 43.63 24.67
N SER A 228 4.09 43.64 23.89
CA SER A 228 2.73 43.90 24.39
C SER A 228 1.74 42.74 24.20
N ALA A 229 1.94 41.86 23.22
CA ALA A 229 1.03 40.77 22.87
C ALA A 229 1.71 39.40 22.89
N GLY A 230 0.90 38.38 23.16
CA GLY A 230 1.31 36.97 23.21
C GLY A 230 1.90 36.47 21.89
N CYS A 231 1.15 36.60 20.78
CA CYS A 231 1.55 36.20 19.43
C CYS A 231 1.04 37.28 18.47
N ARG A 232 1.91 38.20 18.03
CA ARG A 232 1.53 39.33 17.19
C ARG A 232 1.54 38.99 15.71
N TYR A 233 2.54 38.23 15.29
CA TYR A 233 2.66 37.72 13.93
C TYR A 233 2.72 36.20 13.97
N SER A 234 2.32 35.58 12.87
CA SER A 234 2.45 34.14 12.73
C SER A 234 2.80 33.73 11.32
N LYS A 235 3.47 32.58 11.22
CA LYS A 235 3.76 31.92 9.95
C LYS A 235 3.49 30.43 10.10
N GLU A 236 2.75 29.88 9.16
CA GLU A 236 2.55 28.43 9.07
C GLU A 236 3.79 27.76 8.48
N ILE A 237 4.19 26.65 9.08
CA ILE A 237 5.36 25.85 8.71
C ILE A 237 5.02 24.36 8.72
N PHE A 238 5.92 23.56 8.16
CA PHE A 238 5.90 22.10 8.35
C PHE A 238 7.00 21.68 9.32
N VAL A 239 6.70 20.71 10.18
CA VAL A 239 7.65 20.13 11.13
C VAL A 239 7.65 18.62 10.94
N LYS A 240 8.83 18.01 10.95
CA LYS A 240 8.97 16.55 10.93
C LYS A 240 9.96 16.13 12.00
N ASN A 241 9.63 15.05 12.71
CA ASN A 241 10.53 14.40 13.65
C ASN A 241 11.30 13.31 12.92
N CYS A 242 12.64 13.40 12.90
CA CYS A 242 13.54 12.45 12.24
C CYS A 242 14.11 11.42 13.24
N GLY A 243 13.44 11.21 14.38
CA GLY A 243 13.86 10.31 15.45
C GLY A 243 14.73 11.03 16.48
N SER A 244 15.94 11.44 16.10
CA SER A 244 16.90 12.08 17.01
C SER A 244 16.90 13.62 16.96
N TYR A 245 16.24 14.21 15.97
CA TYR A 245 16.15 15.67 15.81
C TYR A 245 14.90 16.06 15.05
N TYR A 246 14.60 17.36 15.09
CA TYR A 246 13.50 17.97 14.35
C TYR A 246 14.02 18.79 13.17
N ILE A 247 13.26 18.76 12.09
CA ILE A 247 13.45 19.63 10.93
C ILE A 247 12.21 20.47 10.70
N TYR A 248 12.43 21.68 10.18
CA TYR A 248 11.39 22.69 10.02
C TYR A 248 11.44 23.20 8.59
N LYS A 249 10.33 23.12 7.85
CA LYS A 249 10.20 23.78 6.56
C LYS A 249 9.88 25.25 6.82
N LEU A 250 10.92 26.08 6.77
CA LEU A 250 10.82 27.51 7.08
C LEU A 250 10.64 28.32 5.81
N PHE A 251 10.01 29.47 5.96
CA PHE A 251 9.68 30.39 4.88
C PHE A 251 10.23 31.78 5.18
N ASN A 252 10.48 32.54 4.13
CA ASN A 252 10.81 33.95 4.21
C ASN A 252 9.68 34.73 4.92
N LEU A 253 10.05 35.55 5.91
CA LEU A 253 9.12 36.28 6.76
C LEU A 253 8.76 37.69 6.27
N GLN A 254 9.33 38.18 5.16
CA GLN A 254 9.04 39.48 4.50
C GLN A 254 9.15 40.74 5.41
N ARG A 255 9.49 40.57 6.70
CA ARG A 255 9.60 41.61 7.72
C ARG A 255 10.94 41.46 8.42
N CYS A 256 11.69 42.55 8.54
CA CYS A 256 13.02 42.50 9.17
C CYS A 256 13.00 42.63 10.71
N SER A 257 11.84 42.43 11.34
CA SER A 257 11.70 42.48 12.80
C SER A 257 11.41 41.12 13.44
N VAL A 258 11.47 40.03 12.66
CA VAL A 258 11.12 38.67 13.09
C VAL A 258 12.21 37.67 12.70
N ARG A 259 12.41 36.67 13.56
CA ARG A 259 13.39 35.59 13.36
C ARG A 259 12.98 34.33 14.12
N TYR A 260 13.29 33.17 13.57
CA TYR A 260 13.04 31.89 14.24
C TYR A 260 14.08 31.63 15.34
N CYS A 261 13.61 31.32 16.56
CA CYS A 261 14.47 30.99 17.69
C CYS A 261 14.78 29.49 17.78
N GLY A 262 15.93 29.18 18.39
CA GLY A 262 16.28 27.83 18.82
C GLY A 262 16.50 27.73 20.34
N THR A 263 16.32 26.54 20.88
CA THR A 263 16.52 26.14 22.28
C THR A 263 17.04 24.70 22.35
N ASP A 264 17.42 24.23 23.54
CA ASP A 264 17.92 22.86 23.74
C ASP A 264 16.80 21.87 24.09
#